data_AF-A0A1I7TI24-F1
#
_entry.id   AF-A0A1I7TI24-F1
#
_cell.length_a   1.000
_cell.length_b   1.000
_cell.length_c   1.000
_cell.angle_alpha   90.00
_cell.angle_beta   90.00
_cell.angle_gamma   90.00
#
_symmetry.space_group_name_H-M   'P 1'
#
loop_
_entity.id
_entity.type
_entity.pdbx_description
1 polymer ?
#
loop_
_entity_poly.entity_id
_entity_poly.type
_entity_poly.pdbx_seq_one_letter_code
_entity_poly.pdbx_strand_id
1 'polypeptide(L)' 'MGPRFFTCLHRQAFVYGTIQVSVERANYSFHSRSGRETVSSYYLRRYGLLLRSPRHRLVYVREDPGSLLPSELLRFRP' A
#
# COMPACT_ATOMS: atom_id res chain seq x y z
N MET A 1 1.27 16.82 8.59
CA MET A 1 0.15 16.81 7.62
C MET A 1 -1.06 16.23 8.33
N GLY A 2 -2.22 16.88 8.24
CA GLY A 2 -3.48 16.38 8.81
C GLY A 2 -4.12 15.27 7.96
N PRO A 3 -5.22 14.66 8.45
CA PRO A 3 -5.90 13.60 7.74
C PRO A 3 -6.53 14.09 6.43
N ARG A 4 -6.53 13.25 5.39
CA ARG A 4 -7.11 13.52 4.07
C ARG A 4 -7.84 12.30 3.53
N PHE A 5 -8.62 12.51 2.48
CA PHE A 5 -9.25 11.42 1.72
C PHE A 5 -8.33 10.95 0.60
N PHE A 6 -8.20 9.63 0.48
CA PHE A 6 -7.47 8.98 -0.60
C PHE A 6 -8.32 7.88 -1.20
N THR A 7 -8.15 7.68 -2.49
CA THR A 7 -8.65 6.48 -3.17
C THR A 7 -7.54 5.47 -3.30
N CYS A 8 -7.81 4.25 -2.86
CA CYS A 8 -6.90 3.12 -2.99
C CYS A 8 -7.39 2.20 -4.12
N LEU A 9 -6.61 2.09 -5.19
CA LEU A 9 -7.02 1.45 -6.45
C LEU A 9 -7.47 0.00 -6.24
N HIS A 10 -6.75 -0.75 -5.40
CA HIS A 10 -7.04 -2.17 -5.16
C HIS A 10 -8.22 -2.41 -4.21
N ARG A 11 -8.60 -1.43 -3.38
CA ARG A 11 -9.76 -1.53 -2.48
C ARG A 11 -11.04 -1.01 -3.11
N GLN A 12 -10.93 -0.24 -4.21
CA GLN A 12 -12.03 0.59 -4.75
C GLN A 12 -12.74 1.40 -3.65
N ALA A 13 -12.01 1.73 -2.58
CA ALA A 13 -12.56 2.30 -1.37
C ALA A 13 -11.93 3.67 -1.08
N PHE A 14 -12.74 4.53 -0.50
CA PHE A 14 -12.28 5.78 0.09
C PHE A 14 -11.67 5.47 1.45
N VAL A 15 -10.44 5.91 1.64
CA VAL A 15 -9.72 5.79 2.90
C VAL A 15 -9.51 7.19 3.45
N TYR A 16 -9.95 7.42 4.68
CA TYR A 16 -9.70 8.66 5.42
C TYR A 16 -8.58 8.41 6.42
N GLY A 17 -7.57 9.28 6.43
CA GLY A 17 -6.52 9.20 7.42
C GLY A 17 -5.28 10.00 7.08
N THR A 18 -4.21 9.73 7.80
CA THR A 18 -2.91 10.35 7.63
C THR A 18 -1.98 9.34 6.96
N ILE A 19 -1.59 9.62 5.70
CA ILE A 19 -0.57 8.83 5.01
C ILE A 19 0.79 9.12 5.65
N GLN A 20 1.49 8.05 6.04
CA GLN A 20 2.88 8.10 6.46
C GLN A 20 3.74 7.26 5.52
N VAL A 21 4.91 7.79 5.19
CA VAL A 21 5.88 7.11 4.33
C VAL A 21 6.64 6.08 5.15
N SER A 22 6.61 4.83 4.71
CA SER A 22 7.42 3.76 5.30
C SER A 22 8.86 3.83 4.78
N VAL A 23 9.78 3.27 5.56
CA VAL A 23 11.16 3.02 5.09
C VAL A 23 11.19 1.87 4.07
N GLU A 24 10.17 1.02 4.12
CA GLU A 24 10.05 -0.20 3.33
C GLU A 24 9.66 0.06 1.86
N ARG A 25 10.02 -0.90 1.00
CA ARG A 25 9.76 -0.88 -0.45
C ARG A 25 8.97 -2.12 -0.86
N ALA A 26 8.58 -2.22 -2.13
CA ALA A 26 7.77 -3.36 -2.60
C ALA A 26 8.44 -4.74 -2.45
N ASN A 27 9.78 -4.78 -2.30
CA ASN A 27 10.53 -6.01 -2.03
C ASN A 27 10.51 -6.43 -0.55
N TYR A 28 9.92 -5.60 0.32
CA TYR A 28 9.71 -5.95 1.71
C TYR A 28 8.93 -7.26 1.80
N SER A 29 9.51 -8.21 2.52
CA SER A 29 8.92 -9.52 2.74
C SER A 29 8.15 -9.51 4.05
N PHE A 30 6.93 -10.03 4.02
CA PHE A 30 6.10 -10.19 5.21
C PHE A 30 5.53 -11.62 5.24
N HIS A 31 5.07 -12.04 6.41
CA HIS A 31 4.39 -13.32 6.55
C HIS A 31 2.91 -13.12 6.24
N SER A 32 2.44 -13.78 5.18
CA SER A 32 1.02 -13.88 4.86
C SER A 32 0.49 -15.26 5.22
N ARG A 33 -0.82 -15.48 5.01
CA ARG A 33 -1.46 -16.77 5.24
C ARG A 33 -0.90 -17.91 4.39
N SER A 34 -0.23 -17.61 3.27
CA SER A 34 0.39 -18.61 2.40
C SER A 34 1.90 -18.72 2.56
N GLY A 35 2.47 -18.11 3.60
CA GLY A 35 3.90 -18.09 3.87
C GLY A 35 4.55 -16.72 3.65
N ARG A 36 5.87 -16.71 3.55
CA ARG A 36 6.65 -15.48 3.34
C ARG A 36 6.52 -15.03 1.89
N GLU A 37 6.01 -13.83 1.67
CA GLU A 37 5.88 -13.24 0.34
C GLU A 37 6.25 -11.76 0.36
N THR A 38 6.56 -11.18 -0.81
CA THR A 38 6.84 -9.75 -0.92
C THR A 38 5.55 -8.97 -1.11
N VAL A 39 5.59 -7.66 -0.80
CA VAL A 39 4.46 -6.78 -1.12
C VAL A 39 4.15 -6.82 -2.63
N SER A 40 5.17 -6.82 -3.50
CA SER A 40 4.95 -6.95 -4.95
C SER A 40 4.24 -8.26 -5.34
N SER A 41 4.69 -9.41 -4.83
CA SER A 41 4.07 -10.70 -5.16
C SER A 41 2.66 -10.82 -4.59
N TYR A 42 2.43 -10.30 -3.38
CA TYR A 42 1.13 -10.27 -2.75
C TYR A 42 0.11 -9.47 -3.57
N TYR A 43 0.49 -8.28 -4.02
CA TYR A 43 -0.41 -7.43 -4.80
C TYR A 43 -0.72 -8.00 -6.18
N LEU A 44 0.27 -8.61 -6.83
CA LEU A 44 0.07 -9.31 -8.09
C LEU A 44 -0.88 -10.50 -7.91
N ARG A 45 -0.63 -11.35 -6.91
CA ARG A 45 -1.41 -12.57 -6.67
C ARG A 45 -2.84 -12.28 -6.20
N ARG A 46 -3.01 -11.34 -5.27
CA ARG A 46 -4.32 -11.08 -4.64
C ARG A 46 -5.20 -10.13 -5.44
N TYR A 47 -4.61 -9.17 -6.15
CA TYR A 47 -5.35 -8.10 -6.83
C TYR A 47 -5.08 -8.03 -8.33
N GLY A 48 -4.17 -8.85 -8.89
CA GLY A 48 -3.77 -8.77 -10.29
C GLY A 48 -2.98 -7.51 -10.64
N LEU A 49 -2.44 -6.81 -9.63
CA LEU A 49 -1.78 -5.51 -9.82
C LEU A 49 -0.26 -5.68 -9.86
N LEU A 50 0.31 -5.49 -11.05
CA LEU A 50 1.76 -5.42 -11.22
C LEU A 50 2.26 -4.04 -10.82
N LEU A 51 3.12 -4.01 -9.79
CA LEU A 51 3.70 -2.76 -9.34
C LEU A 51 4.74 -2.25 -10.35
N ARG A 52 4.53 -1.05 -10.90
CA ARG A 52 5.41 -0.48 -11.95
C ARG A 52 6.70 0.09 -11.37
N SER A 53 6.63 0.61 -10.14
CA SER A 53 7.75 1.26 -9.47
C SER A 53 8.05 0.57 -8.13
N PRO A 54 8.55 -0.67 -8.12
CA PRO A 54 8.80 -1.43 -6.89
C PRO A 54 9.88 -0.80 -5.99
N ARG A 55 10.68 0.13 -6.53
CA ARG A 55 11.68 0.92 -5.78
C ARG A 55 11.07 2.04 -4.95
N HIS A 56 9.82 2.43 -5.21
CA HIS A 56 9.16 3.46 -4.43
C HIS A 56 8.91 2.97 -3.00
N ARG A 57 8.98 3.92 -2.08
CA ARG A 57 8.64 3.67 -0.68
C ARG A 57 7.16 3.33 -0.59
N LEU A 58 6.87 2.33 0.22
CA LEU A 58 5.50 2.03 0.63
C LEU A 58 5.02 3.13 1.57
N VAL A 59 3.71 3.20 1.72
CA VAL A 59 3.09 4.06 2.70
C VAL A 59 2.13 3.25 3.55
N TYR A 60 1.75 3.77 4.69
CA TYR A 60 0.67 3.21 5.50
C TYR A 60 -0.23 4.33 5.98
N VAL A 61 -1.45 3.96 6.33
CA VAL A 61 -2.41 4.88 6.94
C VAL A 61 -2.21 4.79 8.44
N ARG A 62 -1.94 5.90 9.11
CA ARG A 62 -1.63 5.91 10.55
C ARG A 62 -2.74 5.30 11.39
N GLU A 63 -3.98 5.50 10.97
CA GLU A 63 -5.21 5.02 11.57
C GLU A 63 -5.47 3.53 11.25
N ASP A 64 -4.75 2.95 10.29
CA ASP A 64 -4.73 1.51 9.94
C ASP A 64 -3.28 1.04 9.71
N PRO A 65 -2.47 0.90 10.78
CA PRO A 65 -1.03 0.67 10.68
C PRO A 65 -0.65 -0.71 10.09
N GLY A 66 -1.62 -1.62 9.89
CA GLY A 66 -1.40 -2.91 9.25
C GLY A 66 -1.36 -2.87 7.73
N SER A 67 -1.76 -1.74 7.12
CA SER A 67 -1.90 -1.63 5.68
C SER A 67 -0.68 -0.95 5.05
N LEU A 68 0.33 -1.75 4.69
CA LEU A 68 1.39 -1.29 3.78
C LEU A 68 0.85 -1.24 2.35
N LEU A 69 0.80 -0.03 1.81
CA LEU A 69 0.22 0.31 0.51
C LEU A 69 1.32 0.82 -0.43
N PRO A 70 1.43 0.30 -1.65
CA PRO A 70 2.24 0.91 -2.70
C PRO A 70 1.74 2.32 -3.01
N SER A 71 2.63 3.31 -2.95
CA SER A 71 2.26 4.72 -3.16
C SER A 71 1.63 4.98 -4.54
N GLU A 72 2.05 4.23 -5.56
CA GLU A 72 1.51 4.32 -6.92
C GLU A 72 0.05 3.87 -7.07
N LEU A 73 -0.48 3.14 -6.08
CA LEU A 73 -1.88 2.71 -6.05
C LEU A 73 -2.79 3.70 -5.30
N LEU A 74 -2.22 4.77 -4.77
CA LEU A 74 -2.93 5.80 -4.04
C LEU A 74 -3.10 7.04 -4.90
N ARG A 75 -4.31 7.59 -4.90
CA ARG A 75 -4.59 8.91 -5.46
C ARG A 75 -5.19 9.80 -4.40
N PHE A 76 -4.59 10.98 -4.24
CA PHE A 76 -5.16 12.06 -3.45
C PHE A 76 -6.45 12.53 -4.12
N ARG A 77 -7.48 12.74 -3.31
CA ARG A 77 -8.66 13.48 -3.73
C ARG A 77 -8.54 14.92 -3.20
N PRO A 78 -8.86 15.93 -4.03
CA PRO A 78 -8.96 17.31 -3.58
C PRO A 78 -10.08 17.47 -2.54
#